data_AF-A0A8C2N704-F1
#
_entry.id   AF-A0A8C2N704-F1
#
_cell.length_a   1.000
_cell.length_b   1.000
_cell.length_c   1.000
_cell.angle_alpha   90.00
_cell.angle_beta   90.00
_cell.angle_gamma   90.00
#
_symmetry.space_group_name_H-M   'P 1'
#
loop_
_entity.id
_entity.type
_entity.pdbx_description
1 polymer ?
#
loop_
_entity_poly.entity_id
_entity_poly.type
_entity_poly.pdbx_seq_one_letter_code
_entity_poly.pdbx_strand_id
1 'polypeptide(L)'
;MPSRLRKTQKLWGHMSHDCIGKNCKHTGGFRNAGGMHHHRINFDKYHPGYFGKQARVNAAKNKTGAAPIIDVQPVIVKDKVFSRRAEEKIKGVGGACVLVA
;
A
#
# COMPACT_ATOMS: atom_id res chain seq x y z
N MET A 1 -8.21 19.83 15.69
CA MET A 1 -7.10 20.75 16.02
C MET A 1 -7.64 22.14 16.36
N PRO A 2 -7.20 22.77 17.46
CA PRO A 2 -7.64 24.12 17.83
C PRO A 2 -7.15 25.17 16.81
N SER A 3 -7.99 26.17 16.52
CA SER A 3 -7.72 27.22 15.51
C SER A 3 -6.51 28.10 15.85
N ARG A 4 -6.25 28.32 17.14
CA ARG A 4 -5.17 29.17 17.66
C ARG A 4 -3.77 28.76 17.19
N LEU A 5 -3.55 27.47 16.91
CA LEU A 5 -2.25 26.93 16.50
C LEU A 5 -2.05 26.95 14.97
N ARG A 6 -3.03 27.43 14.19
CA ARG A 6 -2.93 27.47 12.73
C ARG A 6 -1.94 28.55 12.28
N LYS A 7 -1.15 28.25 11.25
CA LYS A 7 -0.19 29.19 10.63
C LYS A 7 -0.84 30.51 10.21
N THR A 8 -2.11 30.46 9.82
CA THR A 8 -2.91 31.64 9.44
C THR A 8 -3.03 32.67 10.56
N GLN A 9 -3.10 32.23 11.82
CA GLN A 9 -3.23 33.14 12.97
C GLN A 9 -1.96 33.96 13.20
N LYS A 10 -0.78 33.40 12.88
CA LYS A 10 0.53 34.06 13.07
C LYS A 10 0.84 35.09 11.99
N LEU A 11 0.19 35.01 10.84
CA LEU A 11 0.46 35.84 9.66
C LEU A 11 -0.61 36.94 9.48
N TRP A 12 -1.50 37.11 10.45
CA TRP A 12 -2.51 38.15 10.45
C TRP A 12 -1.83 39.53 10.56
N GLY A 13 -2.25 40.49 9.73
CA GLY A 13 -1.63 41.82 9.62
C GLY A 13 -0.56 41.95 8.52
N HIS A 14 -0.07 40.84 7.95
CA HIS A 14 0.77 40.89 6.75
C HIS A 14 -0.11 41.04 5.50
N MET A 15 0.28 41.94 4.58
CA MET A 15 -0.56 42.29 3.41
C MET A 15 -0.80 41.12 2.44
N SER A 16 0.21 40.29 2.23
CA SER A 16 0.14 39.05 1.45
C SER A 16 1.12 38.04 2.01
N HIS A 17 0.86 36.76 1.78
CA HIS A 17 1.78 35.69 2.15
C HIS A 17 2.95 35.51 1.15
N ASP A 18 2.79 36.01 -0.08
CA ASP A 18 3.76 35.92 -1.17
C ASP A 18 3.68 37.19 -2.04
N CYS A 19 4.82 37.65 -2.59
CA CYS A 19 4.89 38.91 -3.34
C CYS A 19 4.79 38.74 -4.87
N ILE A 20 5.29 37.63 -5.43
CA ILE A 20 5.44 37.43 -6.89
C ILE A 20 4.41 36.45 -7.42
N GLY A 21 4.36 35.24 -6.85
CA GLY A 21 3.34 34.25 -7.16
C GLY A 21 2.08 34.54 -6.35
N LYS A 22 0.98 34.91 -7.01
CA LYS A 22 -0.31 35.11 -6.32
C LYS A 22 -0.98 33.76 -6.07
N ASN A 23 -1.64 33.62 -4.92
CA ASN A 23 -2.44 32.45 -4.62
C ASN A 23 -3.75 32.48 -5.44
N CYS A 24 -3.73 31.85 -6.61
CA CYS A 24 -4.87 31.71 -7.51
C CYS A 24 -5.48 30.31 -7.38
N LYS A 25 -6.81 30.20 -7.53
CA LYS A 25 -7.60 29.02 -7.17
C LYS A 25 -7.07 27.70 -7.77
N HIS A 26 -6.76 27.66 -9.07
CA HIS A 26 -6.30 26.43 -9.76
C HIS A 26 -5.30 26.73 -10.89
N THR A 27 -4.07 27.16 -10.56
CA THR A 27 -3.05 27.50 -11.56
C THR A 27 -2.55 26.30 -12.38
N GLY A 28 -2.44 25.12 -11.76
CA GLY A 28 -1.91 23.90 -12.39
C GLY A 28 -2.96 22.90 -12.89
N GLY A 29 -4.24 23.28 -12.86
CA GLY A 29 -5.37 22.40 -13.12
C GLY A 29 -6.03 21.85 -11.85
N PHE A 30 -7.17 21.19 -12.01
CA PHE A 30 -7.93 20.62 -10.90
C PHE A 30 -7.51 19.17 -10.64
N ARG A 31 -7.21 18.84 -9.37
CA ARG A 31 -6.79 17.49 -8.95
C ARG A 31 -5.61 16.97 -9.79
N ASN A 32 -5.70 15.74 -10.30
CA ASN A 32 -4.64 15.06 -11.06
C ASN A 32 -4.62 15.43 -12.56
N ALA A 33 -5.23 16.56 -12.93
CA ALA A 33 -5.19 17.05 -14.31
C ALA A 33 -3.75 17.26 -14.77
N GLY A 34 -3.47 16.97 -16.04
CA GLY A 34 -2.13 17.14 -16.61
C GLY A 34 -1.10 16.10 -16.17
N GLY A 35 -1.51 15.01 -15.51
CA GLY A 35 -0.59 13.98 -15.00
C GLY A 35 0.31 13.31 -16.04
N MET A 36 -0.08 13.29 -17.32
CA MET A 36 0.78 12.83 -18.43
C MET A 36 1.39 13.97 -19.27
N HIS A 37 1.02 15.23 -19.00
CA HIS A 37 1.48 16.41 -19.74
C HIS A 37 2.44 17.24 -18.87
N HIS A 38 1.98 18.33 -18.27
CA HIS A 38 2.83 19.24 -17.48
C HIS A 38 3.15 18.76 -16.07
N HIS A 39 2.41 17.77 -15.53
CA HIS A 39 2.71 17.11 -14.25
C HIS A 39 3.40 15.74 -14.40
N ARG A 40 3.82 15.38 -15.62
CA ARG A 40 4.41 14.08 -15.92
C ARG A 40 5.59 13.73 -15.02
N ILE A 41 6.49 14.68 -14.78
CA ILE A 41 7.69 14.46 -13.93
C ILE A 41 7.30 14.02 -12.51
N ASN A 42 6.25 14.60 -11.94
CA ASN A 42 5.77 14.24 -10.61
C ASN A 42 5.24 12.80 -10.58
N PHE A 43 4.45 12.41 -11.59
CA PHE A 43 3.88 11.06 -11.67
C PHE A 43 4.93 10.01 -11.99
N ASP A 44 5.85 10.27 -12.92
CA ASP A 44 6.91 9.32 -13.29
C ASP A 44 7.88 9.09 -12.10
N LYS A 45 8.14 10.13 -11.29
CA LYS A 45 9.09 10.05 -10.17
C LYS A 45 8.49 9.41 -8.92
N TYR A 46 7.29 9.83 -8.51
CA TYR A 46 6.72 9.44 -7.21
C TYR A 46 5.61 8.40 -7.33
N HIS A 47 5.06 8.19 -8.53
CA HIS A 47 3.93 7.31 -8.78
C HIS A 47 4.18 6.37 -9.97
N PRO A 48 5.25 5.54 -9.95
CA PRO A 48 5.50 4.60 -11.03
C PRO A 48 4.36 3.59 -11.15
N GLY A 49 3.91 3.34 -12.38
CA GLY A 49 2.79 2.44 -12.67
C GLY A 49 1.39 3.00 -12.34
N TYR A 50 1.30 4.29 -11.99
CA TYR A 50 0.00 4.95 -11.77
C TYR A 50 -0.84 5.04 -13.06
N PHE A 51 -0.18 5.27 -14.18
CA PHE A 51 -0.78 5.19 -15.50
C PHE A 51 -0.52 3.81 -16.12
N GLY A 52 -1.57 3.18 -16.66
CA GLY A 52 -1.52 1.87 -17.29
C GLY A 52 -2.55 0.89 -16.73
N LYS A 53 -2.95 -0.11 -17.53
CA LYS A 53 -3.78 -1.24 -17.05
C LYS A 53 -2.87 -2.37 -16.59
N GLN A 54 -3.06 -2.83 -15.35
CA GLN A 54 -2.43 -4.06 -14.89
C GLN A 54 -3.23 -5.27 -15.41
N ALA A 55 -2.64 -6.04 -16.32
CA ALA A 55 -3.25 -7.23 -16.89
C ALA A 55 -3.04 -8.43 -15.95
N ARG A 56 -3.94 -8.57 -14.96
CA ARG A 56 -4.32 -9.80 -14.23
C ARG A 56 -5.09 -9.38 -12.97
N VAL A 57 -6.41 -9.32 -13.07
CA VAL A 57 -7.28 -9.22 -11.89
C VAL A 57 -7.57 -10.64 -11.41
N ASN A 58 -6.98 -11.04 -10.28
CA ASN A 58 -7.38 -12.26 -9.59
C ASN A 58 -8.78 -12.05 -9.00
N ALA A 59 -9.81 -12.59 -9.67
CA ALA A 59 -11.22 -12.48 -9.24
C ALA A 59 -11.51 -13.24 -7.93
N ALA A 60 -10.66 -14.21 -7.57
CA ALA A 60 -10.75 -14.96 -6.33
C ALA A 60 -9.72 -14.42 -5.33
N LYS A 61 -10.04 -13.33 -4.64
CA LYS A 61 -9.26 -12.93 -3.44
C LYS A 61 -9.61 -13.89 -2.30
N ASN A 62 -8.81 -14.94 -2.22
CA ASN A 62 -8.44 -15.81 -1.10
C ASN A 62 -9.37 -15.74 0.13
N LYS A 63 -10.16 -16.80 0.36
CA LYS A 63 -10.73 -17.08 1.68
C LYS A 63 -9.57 -17.45 2.61
N THR A 64 -9.06 -16.49 3.38
CA THR A 64 -8.14 -16.77 4.48
C THR A 64 -8.95 -17.45 5.60
N GLY A 65 -9.14 -18.76 5.45
CA GLY A 65 -9.54 -19.64 6.56
C GLY A 65 -8.42 -19.64 7.59
N ALA A 66 -8.79 -19.50 8.86
CA ALA A 66 -7.89 -19.39 9.99
C ALA A 66 -6.76 -20.43 9.92
N ALA A 67 -5.51 -19.97 10.00
CA ALA A 67 -4.38 -20.85 10.24
C ALA A 67 -4.58 -21.47 11.63
N PRO A 68 -4.73 -22.80 11.76
CA PRO A 68 -4.75 -23.41 13.07
C PRO A 68 -3.41 -23.11 13.74
N ILE A 69 -3.45 -22.56 14.95
CA ILE A 69 -2.29 -22.47 15.82
C ILE A 69 -2.02 -23.91 16.26
N ILE A 70 -1.18 -24.61 15.51
CA ILE A 70 -0.72 -25.95 15.87
C ILE A 70 0.33 -25.75 16.95
N ASP A 71 -0.14 -25.70 18.20
CA ASP A 71 0.72 -25.81 19.39
C ASP A 71 1.58 -27.06 19.25
N VAL A 72 2.91 -26.87 19.42
CA VAL A 72 4.09 -27.75 19.66
C VAL A 72 3.96 -29.28 19.63
N GLN A 73 2.94 -29.84 18.98
CA GLN A 73 2.61 -31.25 18.94
C GLN A 73 2.99 -31.81 17.57
N PRO A 74 3.60 -33.01 17.52
CA PRO A 74 3.94 -33.66 16.27
C PRO A 74 2.67 -33.99 15.49
N VAL A 75 2.48 -33.33 14.34
CA VAL A 75 1.30 -33.49 13.47
C VAL A 75 1.73 -33.94 12.07
N ILE A 76 0.88 -34.75 11.43
CA ILE A 76 1.05 -35.11 10.01
C ILE A 76 0.13 -34.20 9.18
N VAL A 77 0.70 -33.37 8.33
CA VAL A 77 -0.05 -32.46 7.45
C VAL A 77 -0.06 -33.02 6.04
N LYS A 78 -1.25 -33.09 5.43
CA LYS A 78 -1.47 -33.52 4.04
C LYS A 78 -1.93 -32.33 3.21
N ASP A 79 -1.13 -31.97 2.21
CA ASP A 79 -1.44 -30.84 1.32
C ASP A 79 -0.82 -31.06 -0.06
N LYS A 80 -1.26 -30.27 -1.04
CA LYS A 80 -0.75 -30.27 -2.40
C LYS A 80 0.56 -29.49 -2.52
N VAL A 81 0.73 -28.44 -1.73
CA VAL A 81 1.95 -27.59 -1.78
C VAL A 81 2.37 -27.21 -0.39
N PHE A 82 3.60 -27.56 -0.03
CA PHE A 82 4.25 -27.06 1.18
C PHE A 82 5.24 -25.95 0.83
N SER A 83 5.22 -24.86 1.61
CA SER A 83 6.32 -23.91 1.58
C SER A 83 7.50 -24.46 2.38
N ARG A 84 8.74 -24.14 1.96
CA ARG A 84 9.95 -24.57 2.67
C ARG A 84 9.89 -24.25 4.18
N ARG A 85 9.41 -23.05 4.52
CA ARG A 85 9.23 -22.61 5.93
C ARG A 85 8.19 -23.45 6.68
N ALA A 86 7.16 -23.94 6.00
CA ALA A 86 6.15 -24.79 6.62
C ALA A 86 6.71 -26.19 6.89
N GLU A 87 7.44 -26.77 5.95
CA GLU A 87 8.06 -28.08 6.15
C GLU A 87 9.08 -28.08 7.28
N GLU A 88 9.96 -27.07 7.32
CA GLU A 88 10.98 -26.94 8.37
C GLU A 88 10.34 -26.84 9.76
N LYS A 89 9.23 -26.10 9.89
CA LYS A 89 8.48 -25.99 11.16
C LYS A 89 7.80 -27.29 11.56
N ILE A 90 7.15 -27.98 10.62
CA ILE A 90 6.44 -29.24 10.89
C ILE A 90 7.43 -30.34 11.27
N LYS A 91 8.54 -30.46 10.54
CA LYS A 91 9.61 -31.43 10.84
C LYS A 91 10.32 -31.10 12.17
N GLY A 92 10.49 -29.81 12.49
CA GLY A 92 11.14 -29.36 13.72
C GLY A 92 10.38 -29.72 15.01
N VAL A 93 9.05 -29.86 14.95
CA VAL A 93 8.23 -30.36 16.08
C VAL A 93 8.04 -31.88 16.08
N GLY A 94 8.74 -32.60 15.18
CA GLY A 94 8.61 -34.05 15.03
C GLY A 94 7.41 -34.51 14.20
N GLY A 95 6.78 -33.61 13.45
CA GLY A 95 5.68 -33.91 12.52
C GLY A 95 6.16 -34.33 11.12
N ALA A 96 5.22 -34.67 10.25
CA ALA A 96 5.51 -35.09 8.87
C ALA A 96 4.67 -34.32 7.84
N CYS A 97 5.28 -33.97 6.70
CA CYS A 97 4.58 -33.39 5.55
C CYS A 97 4.35 -34.46 4.50
N VAL A 98 3.10 -34.67 4.09
CA VAL A 98 2.70 -35.68 3.11
C VAL A 98 2.06 -34.98 1.92
N LEU A 99 2.68 -35.10 0.75
CA LEU A 99 2.16 -34.54 -0.49
C LEU A 99 0.99 -35.38 -1.01
N VAL A 100 -0.12 -34.72 -1.34
CA VAL A 100 -1.31 -35.33 -1.93
C VAL A 100 -1.68 -34.58 -3.22
N ALA A 101 -2.18 -35.30 -4.23
CA ALA A 101 -2.48 -34.77 -5.57
C ALA A 101 -3.69 -33.81 -5.61
#